data_AF-A0A645IW51-F1
#
_entry.id   AF-A0A645IW51-F1
#
_cell.length_a   1.000
_cell.length_b   1.000
_cell.length_c   1.000
_cell.angle_alpha   90.00
_cell.angle_beta   90.00
_cell.angle_gamma   90.00
#
_symmetry.space_group_name_H-M   'P 1'
#
loop_
_entity.id
_entity.type
_entity.pdbx_description
1 polymer ?
#
loop_
_entity_poly.entity_id
_entity_poly.type
_entity_poly.pdbx_seq_one_letter_code
_entity_poly.pdbx_strand_id
1 'polypeptide(L)' 'MFGTGNFDMVPWFVWAIVITYFVTFNTFPVNMILQYNRVGKWKDYLYGERVYIILSLAAKTALAWLVLFGAMQP' A
#
# COMPACT_ATOMS: atom_id res chain seq x y z
N MET A 1 -5.50 7.56 -27.35
CA MET A 1 -6.36 6.36 -27.39
C MET A 1 -6.21 5.63 -26.06
N PHE A 2 -6.95 6.06 -25.04
CA PHE A 2 -7.14 5.21 -23.87
C PHE A 2 -8.13 4.14 -24.33
N GLY A 3 -7.68 2.88 -24.38
CA GLY A 3 -8.54 1.76 -24.76
C GLY A 3 -9.81 1.84 -23.91
N THR A 4 -10.96 1.84 -24.57
CA THR A 4 -12.27 1.79 -23.94
C THR A 4 -12.46 0.39 -23.34
N GLY A 5 -11.69 0.09 -22.29
CA GLY A 5 -11.91 -1.09 -21.46
C GLY A 5 -13.24 -0.89 -20.75
N ASN A 6 -14.12 -1.88 -20.86
CA ASN A 6 -15.43 -1.81 -20.23
C ASN A 6 -15.25 -1.89 -18.70
N PHE A 7 -15.10 -0.74 -18.04
CA PHE A 7 -14.79 -0.65 -16.60
C PHE A 7 -15.90 -1.24 -15.72
N ASP A 8 -17.11 -1.38 -16.27
CA ASP A 8 -18.25 -2.03 -15.63
C ASP A 8 -18.01 -3.54 -15.41
N MET A 9 -17.11 -4.15 -16.18
CA MET A 9 -16.75 -5.57 -16.03
C MET A 9 -15.62 -5.80 -15.02
N VAL A 10 -15.02 -4.73 -14.48
CA VAL A 10 -13.93 -4.84 -13.51
C VAL A 10 -14.51 -5.13 -12.13
N PRO A 11 -14.16 -6.26 -11.48
CA PRO A 11 -14.66 -6.57 -10.15
C PRO A 11 -14.28 -5.50 -9.14
N TRP A 12 -15.21 -5.18 -8.23
CA TRP A 12 -15.03 -4.12 -7.23
C TRP A 12 -13.74 -4.30 -6.38
N PHE A 13 -13.34 -5.54 -6.09
CA PHE A 13 -12.15 -5.83 -5.29
C PHE A 13 -10.85 -5.41 -5.98
N VAL A 14 -10.83 -5.34 -7.32
CA VAL A 14 -9.67 -4.86 -8.08
C VAL A 14 -9.44 -3.37 -7.82
N TRP A 15 -10.51 -2.58 -7.77
CA TRP A 15 -10.43 -1.17 -7.39
C TRP A 15 -9.99 -1.00 -5.94
N ALA A 16 -10.47 -1.85 -5.03
CA ALA A 16 -10.01 -1.87 -3.64
C ALA A 16 -8.51 -2.19 -3.53
N ILE A 17 -7.99 -3.13 -4.32
CA ILE A 17 -6.55 -3.45 -4.40
C ILE A 17 -5.77 -2.24 -4.91
N VAL A 18 -6.22 -1.57 -5.98
CA VAL A 18 -5.54 -0.40 -6.53
C VAL A 18 -5.44 0.73 -5.51
N ILE A 19 -6.54 1.03 -4.80
CA ILE A 19 -6.56 2.06 -3.76
C ILE A 19 -5.63 1.68 -2.61
N THR A 20 -5.70 0.42 -2.14
CA THR A 20 -4.86 -0.07 -1.05
C THR A 20 -3.38 -0.02 -1.42
N TYR A 21 -3.05 -0.44 -2.64
CA TYR A 21 -1.69 -0.37 -3.17
C TYR A 21 -1.23 1.08 -3.25
N PHE A 22 -2.05 1.98 -3.77
CA PHE A 22 -1.72 3.40 -3.87
C PHE A 22 -1.41 4.00 -2.49
N VAL A 23 -2.30 3.82 -1.50
CA VAL A 23 -2.09 4.36 -0.15
C VAL A 23 -0.82 3.77 0.46
N THR A 24 -0.65 2.46 0.36
CA THR A 24 0.48 1.79 0.99
C THR A 24 1.80 2.08 0.30
N PHE A 25 1.81 2.24 -1.02
CA PHE A 25 3.00 2.64 -1.77
C PHE A 25 3.44 4.06 -1.46
N ASN A 26 2.51 4.98 -1.21
CA ASN A 26 2.85 6.35 -0.87
C ASN A 26 3.37 6.50 0.56
N THR A 27 3.01 5.61 1.49
CA THR A 27 3.50 5.69 2.88
C THR A 27 4.97 5.27 3.02
N PHE A 28 5.50 4.39 2.17
CA PHE A 28 6.93 4.02 2.15
C PHE A 28 7.88 5.19 1.86
N PRO A 29 7.74 5.95 0.76
CA PRO A 29 8.59 7.11 0.48
C PRO A 29 8.35 8.23 1.47
N VAL A 30 7.13 8.40 2.02
CA VAL A 30 6.89 9.38 3.09
C VAL A 30 7.74 9.06 4.32
N ASN A 31 7.81 7.77 4.73
CA ASN A 31 8.70 7.37 5.83
C ASN A 31 10.18 7.65 5.51
N MET A 32 10.60 7.39 4.26
CA MET A 32 11.95 7.71 3.79
C MET A 32 12.24 9.21 3.89
N ILE A 33 11.36 10.05 3.35
CA ILE A 33 11.53 11.52 3.35
C ILE A 33 11.65 12.04 4.79
N LEU A 34 10.82 11.56 5.72
CA LEU A 34 10.89 11.93 7.13
C LEU A 34 12.20 11.49 7.79
N GLN A 35 12.71 10.31 7.44
CA GLN A 35 13.99 9.77 7.92
C GLN A 35 15.20 10.55 7.38
N TYR A 36 15.21 10.89 6.08
CA TYR A 36 16.26 11.70 5.47
C TYR A 36 16.28 13.14 5.99
N ASN A 37 15.10 13.74 6.14
CA ASN A 37 14.97 15.09 6.70
C ASN A 37 15.14 15.12 8.24
N ARG A 38 15.32 13.95 8.88
CA ARG A 38 15.53 13.80 10.33
C ARG A 38 14.51 14.61 11.13
N VAL A 39 13.23 14.49 10.78
CA VAL A 39 12.15 15.26 11.42
C VAL A 39 11.65 14.54 12.67
N GLY A 40 11.66 15.22 13.82
CA GLY A 40 11.08 14.69 15.06
C GLY A 40 11.65 13.33 15.49
N LYS A 41 10.78 12.31 15.59
CA LYS A 41 11.14 10.94 16.00
C LYS A 41 11.93 10.16 14.92
N TRP A 42 11.86 10.61 13.66
CA TRP A 42 12.61 10.03 12.54
C TRP A 42 14.07 10.51 12.46
N LYS A 43 14.53 11.30 13.45
CA LYS A 43 15.96 11.56 13.68
C LYS A 43 16.73 10.28 13.99
N ASP A 44 16.07 9.33 14.66
CA ASP A 44 16.63 8.03 14.99
C ASP A 44 16.34 7.04 13.86
N TYR A 45 17.40 6.47 13.29
CA TYR A 45 17.31 5.49 12.21
C TYR A 45 16.52 4.25 12.63
N LEU A 46 16.67 3.79 13.88
CA LEU A 46 15.96 2.62 14.40
C LEU A 46 14.44 2.81 14.39
N TYR A 47 13.96 4.05 14.57
CA TYR A 47 12.55 4.35 14.48
C TYR A 47 12.05 4.22 13.03
N GLY A 48 12.77 4.80 12.07
CA GLY A 48 12.44 4.70 10.64
C GLY A 48 12.41 3.25 10.15
N GLU A 49 13.38 2.44 10.57
CA GLU A 49 13.44 1.01 10.24
C GLU A 49 12.26 0.21 10.82
N ARG A 50 11.91 0.44 12.09
CA ARG A 50 10.74 -0.21 12.70
C ARG A 50 9.44 0.16 11.98
N VAL A 51 9.29 1.42 11.59
CA VAL A 51 8.13 1.87 10.80
C VAL A 51 8.09 1.13 9.47
N TYR A 52 9.23 0.98 8.76
CA TYR A 52 9.30 0.19 7.52
C TYR A 52 8.83 -1.25 7.70
N ILE A 53 9.26 -1.92 8.77
CA ILE A 53 8.87 -3.31 9.06
C ILE A 53 7.36 -3.41 9.27
N ILE A 54 6.79 -2.52 10.09
CA ILE A 54 5.35 -2.51 10.38
C ILE A 54 4.55 -2.19 9.11
N LEU A 55 4.99 -1.20 8.34
CA LEU A 55 4.35 -0.80 7.09
C LEU A 55 4.36 -1.94 6.08
N SER A 56 5.49 -2.63 5.92
CA SER A 56 5.64 -3.79 5.04
C SER A 56 4.74 -4.95 5.44
N LEU A 57 4.67 -5.26 6.73
CA LEU A 57 3.80 -6.31 7.23
C LEU A 57 2.33 -5.97 6.97
N ALA A 58 1.88 -4.78 7.37
CA ALA A 58 0.51 -4.33 7.16
C ALA A 58 0.14 -4.31 5.67
N ALA A 59 1.02 -3.80 4.80
CA ALA A 59 0.85 -3.77 3.36
C ALA A 59 0.59 -5.15 2.76
N LYS A 60 1.50 -6.08 3.05
CA LYS A 60 1.48 -7.44 2.49
C LYS A 60 0.29 -8.22 3.01
N THR A 61 -0.03 -8.09 4.30
CA THR A 61 -1.19 -8.73 4.89
C THR A 61 -2.50 -8.19 4.31
N ALA A 62 -2.66 -6.88 4.19
CA ALA A 62 -3.86 -6.29 3.59
C ALA A 62 -4.06 -6.73 2.14
N LEU A 63 -3.01 -6.71 1.32
CA LEU A 63 -3.06 -7.17 -0.07
C LEU A 63 -3.36 -8.68 -0.16
N ALA A 64 -2.74 -9.50 0.69
CA ALA A 64 -2.98 -10.94 0.68
C ALA A 64 -4.45 -11.27 0.96
N TRP A 65 -5.06 -10.63 1.97
CA TRP A 65 -6.47 -10.84 2.29
C TRP A 65 -7.41 -10.30 1.20
N LEU A 66 -7.13 -9.11 0.65
CA LEU A 66 -7.95 -8.54 -0.43
C LEU A 66 -7.95 -9.43 -1.67
N VAL A 67 -6.79 -9.98 -2.05
CA VAL A 67 -6.67 -10.88 -3.20
C VAL A 67 -7.33 -12.23 -2.91
N LEU A 68 -7.09 -12.81 -1.74
CA LEU A 68 -7.68 -14.11 -1.37
C LEU A 68 -9.21 -14.04 -1.38
N PHE A 69 -9.80 -13.07 -0.66
CA PHE A 69 -11.25 -12.96 -0.59
C PHE A 69 -11.87 -12.46 -1.88
N GLY A 70 -11.20 -11.58 -2.62
CA GLY A 70 -11.69 -11.08 -3.90
C GLY A 70 -11.68 -12.14 -5.00
N ALA A 71 -10.61 -12.94 -5.10
CA ALA A 71 -10.49 -13.98 -6.13
C ALA A 71 -11.30 -15.24 -5.81
N MET A 72 -11.61 -15.50 -4.54
CA MET A 72 -12.43 -16.64 -4.11
C MET A 72 -13.88 -16.26 -3.77
N GLN A 73 -14.38 -15.12 -4.27
CA GLN A 73 -15.82 -14.84 -4.20
C GLN A 73 -16.58 -15.87 -5.06
N PRO A 74 -17.69 -16.45 -4.55
CA PRO A 74 -18.51 -17.39 -5.31
C PRO A 74 -19.17 -16.77 -6.54
#